data_AF-A0A2K5F1H5-F1
#
_entry.id   AF-A0A2K5F1H5-F1
#
_cell.length_a   1.000
_cell.length_b   1.000
_cell.length_c   1.000
_cell.angle_alpha   90.00
_cell.angle_beta   90.00
_cell.angle_gamma   90.00
#
_symmetry.space_group_name_H-M   'P 1'
#
loop_
_entity.id
_entity.type
_entity.pdbx_description
1 polymer ?
#
loop_
_entity_poly.entity_id
_entity_poly.type
_entity_poly.pdbx_seq_one_letter_code
_entity_poly.pdbx_strand_id
1 'polypeptide(L)'
;GVDIRHNEDRKVRPKEPKSQDIYLRLLVKLYRFLARRTNPTFNQVVLKRLFMSRTNRPPLSLSRMIRKMTWARSRILKAGGKILTFNQLALDSPKEVYQHFGKAPGTPHSHTKPYVRSKGRKFERARGRRASRGYKN
;
A
#
# COMPACT_ATOMS: atom_id res chain seq x y z
N GLY A 1 29.37 -19.90 -26.42
CA GLY A 1 28.35 -18.98 -25.88
C GLY A 1 28.46 -18.97 -24.37
N VAL A 2 28.18 -17.84 -23.71
CA VAL A 2 28.24 -17.76 -22.24
C VAL A 2 26.92 -18.30 -21.67
N ASP A 3 26.98 -19.35 -20.85
CA ASP A 3 25.81 -19.96 -20.21
C ASP A 3 25.43 -19.19 -18.95
N ILE A 4 24.50 -18.26 -19.09
CA ILE A 4 23.97 -17.46 -17.99
C ILE A 4 22.45 -17.63 -17.97
N ARG A 5 21.85 -17.60 -16.77
CA ARG A 5 20.40 -17.59 -16.61
C ARG A 5 19.86 -16.19 -16.89
N HIS A 6 18.97 -16.06 -17.87
CA HIS A 6 18.39 -14.80 -18.32
C HIS A 6 16.93 -14.58 -17.83
N ASN A 7 16.44 -15.43 -16.91
CA ASN A 7 15.04 -15.43 -16.47
C ASN A 7 14.65 -14.18 -15.64
N GLU A 8 15.62 -13.49 -15.04
CA GLU A 8 15.39 -12.34 -14.15
C GLU A 8 16.04 -11.03 -14.61
N ASP A 9 16.64 -11.00 -15.81
CA ASP A 9 17.34 -9.82 -16.33
C ASP A 9 16.41 -8.60 -16.45
N ARG A 10 15.15 -8.86 -16.80
CA ARG A 10 14.13 -7.82 -16.94
C ARG A 10 13.60 -7.38 -15.57
N LYS A 11 14.13 -6.25 -15.08
CA LYS A 11 13.65 -5.61 -13.84
C LYS A 11 12.22 -5.06 -13.99
N VAL A 12 11.27 -5.67 -13.29
CA VAL A 12 9.86 -5.23 -13.24
C VAL A 12 9.70 -4.06 -12.28
N ARG A 13 9.77 -2.83 -12.80
CA ARG A 13 9.53 -1.61 -12.04
C ARG A 13 8.92 -0.51 -12.93
N PRO A 14 7.95 0.27 -12.43
CA PRO A 14 7.42 1.41 -13.17
C PRO A 14 8.52 2.44 -13.47
N LYS A 15 8.60 2.87 -14.73
CA LYS A 15 9.48 3.97 -15.17
C LYS A 15 8.72 5.29 -15.40
N GLU A 16 7.39 5.23 -15.42
CA GLU A 16 6.47 6.33 -15.64
C GLU A 16 5.12 6.01 -14.98
N PRO A 17 4.25 7.01 -14.71
CA PRO A 17 2.91 6.73 -14.22
C PRO A 17 2.06 6.12 -15.33
N LYS A 18 1.25 5.10 -15.00
CA LYS A 18 0.28 4.52 -15.94
C LYS A 18 -0.87 5.48 -16.30
N SER A 19 -1.12 6.48 -15.44
CA SER A 19 -2.21 7.45 -15.63
C SER A 19 -1.88 8.46 -16.73
N GLN A 20 -2.90 8.84 -17.50
CA GLN A 20 -2.81 9.88 -18.55
C GLN A 20 -3.09 11.30 -18.03
N ASP A 21 -3.36 11.46 -16.73
CA ASP A 21 -3.59 12.77 -16.11
C ASP A 21 -2.41 13.73 -16.36
N ILE A 22 -2.73 14.87 -16.97
CA ILE A 22 -1.78 15.91 -17.37
C ILE A 22 -1.06 16.47 -16.14
N TYR A 23 -1.78 16.73 -15.04
CA TYR A 23 -1.20 17.32 -13.83
C TYR A 23 -0.16 16.39 -13.20
N LEU A 24 -0.47 15.10 -13.12
CA LEU A 24 0.48 14.10 -12.63
C LEU A 24 1.72 14.01 -13.54
N ARG A 25 1.55 14.09 -14.87
CA ARG A 25 2.68 14.05 -15.82
C ARG A 25 3.56 15.30 -15.72
N LEU A 26 2.98 16.47 -15.49
CA LEU A 26 3.73 17.71 -15.24
C LEU A 26 4.55 17.60 -13.95
N LEU A 27 3.95 17.11 -12.87
CA LEU A 27 4.63 16.91 -11.60
C LEU A 27 5.79 15.90 -11.72
N VAL A 28 5.58 14.81 -12.47
CA VAL A 28 6.63 13.84 -12.78
C VAL A 28 7.78 14.47 -13.55
N LYS A 29 7.52 15.33 -14.55
CA LYS A 29 8.57 16.03 -15.31
C LYS A 29 9.45 16.87 -14.39
N LEU A 30 8.83 17.64 -13.48
CA LEU A 30 9.53 18.45 -12.48
C LEU A 30 10.42 17.59 -11.57
N TYR A 31 9.84 16.58 -10.91
CA TYR A 31 10.59 15.74 -9.97
C TYR A 31 11.65 14.87 -10.65
N ARG A 32 11.49 14.55 -11.94
CA ARG A 32 12.50 13.85 -12.74
C ARG A 32 13.70 14.75 -13.06
N PHE A 33 13.49 16.05 -13.25
CA PHE A 33 14.58 17.02 -13.33
C PHE A 33 15.29 17.18 -11.98
N LEU A 34 14.52 17.45 -10.91
CA LEU A 34 15.06 17.66 -9.57
C LEU A 34 15.84 16.44 -9.05
N ALA A 35 15.30 15.23 -9.20
CA ALA A 35 15.95 14.00 -8.73
C ALA A 35 17.29 13.69 -9.45
N ARG A 36 17.51 14.25 -10.64
CA ARG A 36 18.78 14.12 -11.38
C ARG A 36 19.77 15.23 -11.04
N ARG A 37 19.28 16.44 -10.76
CA ARG A 37 20.12 17.64 -10.57
C ARG A 37 20.45 17.94 -9.11
N THR A 38 19.74 17.32 -8.17
CA THR A 38 19.92 17.55 -6.73
C THR A 38 20.33 16.26 -6.02
N ASN A 39 21.16 16.40 -4.99
CA ASN A 39 21.70 15.28 -4.19
C ASN A 39 20.73 14.65 -3.18
N PRO A 40 19.70 15.33 -2.63
CA PRO A 40 18.79 14.70 -1.66
C PRO A 40 18.03 13.51 -2.24
N THR A 41 18.13 12.35 -1.57
CA THR A 41 17.38 11.13 -1.89
C THR A 41 15.85 11.32 -1.79
N PHE A 42 15.40 12.34 -1.08
CA PHE A 42 13.99 12.73 -0.96
C PHE A 42 13.30 12.85 -2.33
N ASN A 43 13.91 13.56 -3.29
CA ASN A 43 13.32 13.77 -4.61
C ASN A 43 13.19 12.47 -5.40
N GLN A 44 14.14 11.55 -5.24
CA GLN A 44 14.10 10.21 -5.84
C GLN A 44 12.95 9.37 -5.26
N VAL A 45 12.72 9.48 -3.94
CA VAL A 45 11.60 8.80 -3.26
C VAL A 45 10.26 9.36 -3.71
N VAL A 46 10.13 10.69 -3.81
CA VAL A 46 8.89 11.34 -4.30
C VAL A 46 8.60 10.91 -5.74
N LEU A 47 9.59 10.97 -6.63
CA LEU A 47 9.44 10.54 -8.03
C LEU A 47 8.98 9.08 -8.13
N LYS A 48 9.63 8.17 -7.38
CA LYS A 48 9.24 6.75 -7.34
C LYS A 48 7.80 6.57 -6.85
N ARG A 49 7.34 7.37 -5.87
CA ARG A 49 5.96 7.32 -5.36
C ARG A 49 4.94 7.85 -6.36
N LEU A 50 5.28 8.85 -7.18
CA LEU A 50 4.39 9.35 -8.23
C LEU A 50 4.03 8.29 -9.27
N PHE A 51 4.93 7.33 -9.52
CA PHE A 51 4.69 6.21 -10.44
C PHE A 51 3.84 5.07 -9.86
N MET A 52 3.62 5.04 -8.53
CA MET A 52 2.91 3.94 -7.88
C MET A 52 1.42 3.92 -8.26
N SER A 53 0.80 2.73 -8.28
CA SER A 53 -0.65 2.58 -8.43
C SER A 53 -1.41 3.12 -7.21
N ARG A 54 -2.73 3.33 -7.35
CA ARG A 54 -3.61 3.77 -6.25
C ARG A 54 -3.57 2.82 -5.05
N THR A 55 -3.56 1.51 -5.29
CA THR A 55 -3.43 0.47 -4.24
C THR A 55 -2.14 0.60 -3.43
N ASN A 56 -1.05 0.99 -4.09
CA ASN A 56 0.27 1.21 -3.48
C ASN A 56 0.44 2.63 -2.91
N ARG A 57 -0.59 3.48 -3.02
CA ARG A 57 -0.66 4.83 -2.44
C ARG A 57 -1.89 4.94 -1.51
N PRO A 58 -1.91 4.21 -0.38
CA PRO A 58 -3.06 4.19 0.50
C PRO A 58 -3.30 5.57 1.13
N PRO A 59 -4.56 5.95 1.41
CA PRO A 59 -4.87 7.20 2.08
C PRO A 59 -4.28 7.22 3.49
N LEU A 60 -3.73 8.36 3.90
CA LEU A 60 -3.21 8.58 5.25
C LEU A 60 -4.26 9.30 6.08
N SER A 61 -4.67 8.70 7.20
CA SER A 61 -5.61 9.34 8.13
C SER A 61 -4.95 10.49 8.91
N LEU A 62 -5.73 11.51 9.23
CA LEU A 62 -5.29 12.66 10.04
C LEU A 62 -4.72 12.24 11.39
N SER A 63 -5.41 11.37 12.14
CA SER A 63 -4.93 10.91 13.45
C SER A 63 -3.60 10.19 13.34
N ARG A 64 -3.37 9.44 12.24
CA ARG A 64 -2.08 8.80 11.97
C ARG A 64 -0.99 9.80 11.61
N MET A 65 -1.33 10.84 10.84
CA MET A 65 -0.43 11.95 10.51
C MET A 65 -0.03 12.72 11.77
N ILE A 66 -1.00 13.17 12.56
CA ILE A 66 -0.79 13.92 13.82
C ILE A 66 0.08 13.11 14.78
N ARG A 67 -0.22 11.82 14.99
CA ARG A 67 0.60 10.94 15.84
C ARG A 67 2.05 10.82 15.37
N LYS A 68 2.28 10.80 14.05
CA LYS A 68 3.64 10.72 13.48
C LYS A 68 4.34 12.08 13.47
N MET A 69 3.58 13.17 13.46
CA MET A 69 4.08 14.53 13.51
C MET A 69 4.24 15.06 14.92
N THR A 70 3.88 14.37 16.01
CA THR A 70 3.92 14.92 17.39
C THR A 70 5.26 15.57 17.76
N TRP A 71 6.39 14.98 17.37
CA TRP A 71 7.73 15.55 17.59
C TRP A 71 8.06 16.72 16.65
N ALA A 72 7.53 16.69 15.42
CA ALA A 72 7.70 17.75 14.43
C ALA A 72 6.72 18.92 14.62
N ARG A 73 5.55 18.68 15.22
CA ARG A 73 4.46 19.64 15.42
C ARG A 73 4.90 20.76 16.35
N SER A 74 5.55 20.42 17.46
CA SER A 74 6.17 21.39 18.37
C SER A 74 7.17 22.29 17.63
N ARG A 75 8.06 21.71 16.82
CA ARG A 75 9.08 22.46 16.07
C ARG A 75 8.50 23.30 14.93
N ILE A 76 7.53 22.77 14.18
CA ILE A 76 6.85 23.45 13.06
C ILE A 76 6.02 24.63 13.58
N LEU A 77 5.25 24.43 14.64
CA LEU A 77 4.48 25.51 15.27
C LEU A 77 5.40 26.56 15.92
N LYS A 78 6.48 26.14 16.58
CA LYS A 78 7.49 27.05 17.17
C LYS A 78 8.24 27.87 16.11
N ALA A 79 8.35 27.36 14.88
CA ALA A 79 8.92 28.05 13.72
C ALA A 79 7.87 28.84 12.91
N GLY A 80 6.62 28.96 13.37
CA GLY A 80 5.56 29.70 12.69
C GLY A 80 4.95 29.01 11.45
N GLY A 81 5.23 27.73 11.23
CA GLY A 81 4.75 26.96 10.07
C GLY A 81 3.30 26.46 10.23
N LYS A 82 2.55 26.45 9.12
CA LYS A 82 1.15 25.99 9.08
C LYS A 82 1.06 24.57 8.48
N ILE A 83 0.46 23.64 9.20
CA ILE A 83 0.19 22.28 8.70
C ILE A 83 -1.12 22.30 7.91
N LEU A 84 -1.04 22.38 6.59
CA LEU A 84 -2.19 22.24 5.70
C LEU A 84 -2.47 20.74 5.46
N THR A 85 -3.71 20.29 5.71
CA THR A 85 -4.10 18.89 5.47
C THR A 85 -5.24 18.82 4.46
N PHE A 86 -5.04 18.00 3.43
CA PHE A 86 -6.04 17.75 2.40
C PHE A 86 -6.98 16.65 2.92
N ASN A 87 -8.11 17.05 3.49
CA ASN A 87 -9.17 16.13 3.87
C ASN A 87 -10.18 16.04 2.75
N GLN A 88 -10.35 14.84 2.20
CA GLN A 88 -11.59 14.28 1.62
C GLN A 88 -11.24 13.13 0.68
N LEU A 89 -10.81 11.98 1.22
CA LEU A 89 -11.06 10.67 0.58
C LEU A 89 -10.69 9.53 1.54
N ALA A 90 -11.37 9.47 2.68
CA ALA A 90 -11.14 8.45 3.70
C ALA A 90 -12.06 7.23 3.52
N LEU A 91 -12.33 6.76 2.31
CA LEU A 91 -13.07 5.52 2.07
C LEU A 91 -12.57 4.83 0.81
N ASP A 92 -11.43 4.15 0.94
CA ASP A 92 -11.31 2.75 0.54
C ASP A 92 -10.02 2.21 1.18
N SER A 93 -10.17 1.23 2.06
CA SER A 93 -9.04 0.60 2.72
C SER A 93 -8.72 -0.69 1.97
N PRO A 94 -7.57 -0.82 1.29
CA PRO A 94 -7.19 -2.06 0.61
C PRO A 94 -6.95 -3.24 1.59
N LYS A 95 -7.16 -3.03 2.90
CA LYS A 95 -6.98 -4.02 3.96
C LYS A 95 -7.83 -5.27 3.77
N GLU A 96 -8.98 -5.20 3.11
CA GLU A 96 -9.82 -6.39 2.93
C GLU A 96 -9.15 -7.42 2.01
N VAL A 97 -8.59 -6.98 0.89
CA VAL A 97 -7.93 -7.87 -0.08
C VAL A 97 -6.76 -8.62 0.58
N TYR A 98 -5.94 -7.91 1.37
CA TYR A 98 -4.80 -8.52 2.06
C TYR A 98 -5.20 -9.55 3.14
N GLN A 99 -6.44 -9.54 3.65
CA GLN A 99 -6.91 -10.57 4.61
C GLN A 99 -7.13 -11.94 3.95
N HIS A 100 -7.26 -11.97 2.63
CA HIS A 100 -7.43 -13.20 1.85
C HIS A 100 -6.10 -13.78 1.37
N PHE A 101 -4.98 -13.08 1.58
CA PHE A 101 -3.66 -13.52 1.16
C PHE A 101 -2.95 -14.33 2.25
N GLY A 102 -1.98 -15.14 1.86
CA GLY A 102 -1.20 -16.01 2.74
C GLY A 102 -1.54 -17.48 2.57
N LYS A 103 -1.38 -18.27 3.63
CA LYS A 103 -1.71 -19.71 3.61
C LYS A 103 -3.20 -19.92 3.31
N ALA A 104 -3.54 -21.04 2.67
CA ALA A 104 -4.92 -21.32 2.31
C ALA A 104 -5.83 -21.38 3.55
N PRO A 105 -7.06 -20.82 3.48
CA PRO A 105 -8.02 -20.92 4.57
C PRO A 105 -8.29 -22.38 4.93
N GLY A 106 -8.08 -22.73 6.20
CA GLY A 106 -8.31 -24.09 6.69
C GLY A 106 -7.06 -24.97 6.68
N THR A 107 -5.88 -24.49 6.30
CA THR A 107 -4.63 -25.17 6.71
C THR A 107 -4.41 -24.97 8.22
N PRO A 108 -3.77 -25.91 8.94
CA PRO A 108 -3.48 -25.75 10.36
C PRO A 108 -2.82 -24.42 10.68
N HIS A 109 -3.28 -23.74 11.73
CA HIS A 109 -2.79 -22.42 12.18
C HIS A 109 -2.89 -21.30 11.12
N SER A 110 -3.78 -21.42 10.13
CA SER A 110 -4.10 -20.32 9.21
C SER A 110 -5.23 -19.44 9.75
N HIS A 111 -5.05 -18.13 9.62
CA HIS A 111 -6.06 -17.12 9.94
C HIS A 111 -6.58 -16.38 8.70
N THR A 112 -6.22 -16.86 7.50
CA THR A 112 -6.64 -16.27 6.22
C THR A 112 -8.15 -16.33 6.07
N LYS A 113 -8.75 -15.20 5.72
CA LYS A 113 -10.21 -15.06 5.54
C LYS A 113 -10.64 -15.81 4.26
N PRO A 114 -11.61 -16.73 4.31
CA PRO A 114 -12.15 -17.35 3.10
C PRO A 114 -13.02 -16.36 2.29
N TYR A 115 -13.15 -16.61 0.99
CA TYR A 115 -14.10 -15.91 0.13
C TYR A 115 -15.48 -16.54 0.28
N VAL A 116 -16.38 -15.87 1.01
CA VAL A 116 -17.74 -16.35 1.26
C VAL A 116 -18.74 -15.29 0.85
N ARG A 117 -19.80 -15.69 0.12
CA ARG A 117 -20.82 -14.77 -0.40
C ARG A 117 -21.55 -13.99 0.69
N SER A 118 -21.77 -14.61 1.86
CA SER A 118 -22.45 -13.99 2.99
C SER A 118 -21.90 -14.50 4.31
N LYS A 119 -21.97 -13.69 5.36
CA LYS A 119 -21.58 -14.10 6.72
C LYS A 119 -22.80 -14.59 7.48
N GLY A 120 -22.69 -15.70 8.19
CA GLY A 120 -23.77 -16.20 9.03
C GLY A 120 -23.51 -17.60 9.58
N ARG A 121 -24.43 -18.10 10.41
CA ARG A 121 -24.31 -19.43 11.02
C ARG A 121 -24.25 -20.55 9.98
N LYS A 122 -24.96 -20.38 8.85
CA LYS A 122 -25.09 -21.36 7.77
C LYS A 122 -23.94 -21.34 6.74
N PHE A 123 -23.05 -20.35 6.78
CA PHE A 123 -22.00 -20.16 5.77
C PHE A 123 -20.62 -20.51 6.31
N GLU A 124 -20.05 -21.63 5.86
CA GLU A 124 -18.67 -22.09 6.16
C GLU A 124 -18.27 -22.15 7.66
N ARG A 125 -19.20 -22.53 8.54
CA ARG A 125 -18.94 -22.70 10.00
C ARG A 125 -19.07 -24.13 10.53
N ALA A 126 -19.24 -25.11 9.64
CA ALA A 126 -19.50 -26.51 9.98
C ALA A 126 -18.21 -27.35 10.00
N ARG A 127 -18.08 -28.35 9.13
CA ARG A 127 -16.92 -29.23 9.05
C ARG A 127 -15.63 -28.45 8.78
N GLY A 128 -14.54 -28.84 9.44
CA GLY A 128 -13.23 -28.18 9.33
C GLY A 128 -13.07 -26.91 10.16
N ARG A 129 -14.13 -26.43 10.83
CA ARG A 129 -14.10 -25.26 11.73
C ARG A 129 -14.39 -25.60 13.20
N ARG A 130 -14.95 -26.78 13.47
CA ARG A 130 -15.40 -27.22 14.80
C ARG A 130 -15.04 -28.67 15.03
N ALA A 131 -14.55 -28.98 16.22
CA ALA A 131 -14.20 -30.35 16.60
C ALA A 131 -15.43 -31.28 16.58
N SER A 132 -16.62 -30.77 16.93
CA SER A 132 -17.87 -31.54 16.95
C SER A 132 -18.45 -31.90 15.57
N ARG A 133 -17.84 -31.47 14.46
CA ARG A 133 -18.30 -31.76 13.09
C ARG A 133 -17.13 -32.25 12.24
N GLY A 134 -16.71 -33.50 12.46
CA GLY A 134 -15.67 -34.19 11.70
C GLY A 134 -14.25 -33.87 12.16
N TYR A 135 -13.78 -32.63 12.00
CA TYR A 135 -12.45 -32.20 12.43
C TYR A 135 -12.36 -30.67 12.53
N LYS A 136 -11.32 -30.18 13.22
CA LYS A 136 -10.96 -28.76 13.31
C LYS A 136 -9.48 -28.58 12.97
N ASN A 137 -9.21 -27.68 12.03
CA ASN A 137 -7.86 -27.25 11.68
C ASN A 137 -7.48 -25.95 12.40
#